data_AF-A0A9C6X825-F1
#
_entry.id   AF-A0A9C6X825-F1
#
_cell.length_a   1.000
_cell.length_b   1.000
_cell.length_c   1.000
_cell.angle_alpha   90.00
_cell.angle_beta   90.00
_cell.angle_gamma   90.00
#
_symmetry.space_group_name_H-M   'P 1'
#
loop_
_entity.id
_entity.type
_entity.pdbx_description
1 polymer ?
#
loop_
_entity_poly.entity_id
_entity_poly.type
_entity_poly.pdbx_seq_one_letter_code
_entity_poly.pdbx_strand_id
1 'polypeptide(L)'
;MDLKCDICFLNFDLDAHRPKNLPCGHTICQACVENPALGKKCPTCRKAFKIRRLEDLPDSFVVIRLLEAEDAPPCKKPKLEDPELEQLKRGADAGRKMVEMLRLVVPQAVESLSRQLESSVAQLSQVEQALERRVQREAAGDVGTTSDAVEEPLQLARQLEASHRLLTSVKCTVTAEEEGGSAWTASVEPGGCGDILRLLLLQLRKDGQLGKVDDAHAVPDGTAAPYVGPPLVCTLKITDKHLDNGRLKVADILRDVLHRWAIPRRLKNLHGEGSEDLLQVMGPHLEELEFPYNWEAQPSVMEEVEKMSGLKRLDVKCVQDVDHPDLPLLLEELTVYHMTENQLRCVERMPRLRSLQVLNYLGPNLTFPPSQHGRLL
;
A
#
# COMPACT_ATOMS: atom_id res chain seq x y z
N MET A 1 32.32 11.92 13.73
CA MET A 1 33.62 12.31 13.13
C MET A 1 34.66 11.81 14.12
N ASP A 2 35.51 10.87 13.72
CA ASP A 2 36.44 10.22 14.67
C ASP A 2 37.60 11.15 15.01
N LEU A 3 37.62 11.70 16.23
CA LEU A 3 38.68 12.57 16.74
C LEU A 3 39.85 11.73 17.26
N LYS A 4 40.76 11.31 16.37
CA LYS A 4 41.91 10.44 16.69
C LYS A 4 43.25 11.15 16.46
N CYS A 5 44.27 10.74 17.22
CA CYS A 5 45.63 11.21 17.00
C CYS A 5 46.30 10.47 15.84
N ASP A 6 46.86 11.20 14.88
CA ASP A 6 47.52 10.63 13.69
C ASP A 6 48.85 9.89 13.97
N ILE A 7 49.31 9.86 15.22
CA ILE A 7 50.58 9.25 15.62
C ILE A 7 50.35 7.92 16.33
N CYS A 8 49.52 7.90 17.38
CA CYS A 8 49.21 6.68 18.11
C CYS A 8 47.87 6.03 17.70
N PHE A 9 47.07 6.69 16.85
CA PHE A 9 45.75 6.26 16.40
C PHE A 9 44.70 6.08 17.51
N LEU A 10 45.00 6.55 18.73
CA LEU A 10 44.07 6.55 19.86
C LEU A 10 43.15 7.78 19.78
N ASN A 11 41.92 7.63 20.29
CA ASN A 11 40.96 8.72 20.40
C ASN A 11 41.54 9.81 21.30
N PHE A 12 41.30 11.07 20.94
CA PHE A 12 41.57 12.17 21.86
C PHE A 12 40.63 12.06 23.07
N ASP A 13 41.17 12.34 24.24
CA ASP A 13 40.43 12.42 25.50
C ASP A 13 40.82 13.72 26.22
N LEU A 14 40.24 14.00 27.40
CA LEU A 14 40.59 15.18 28.18
C LEU A 14 41.78 14.97 29.13
N ASP A 15 42.29 13.73 29.18
CA ASP A 15 43.29 13.24 30.11
C ASP A 15 44.62 12.95 29.39
N ALA A 16 44.97 11.68 29.18
CA ALA A 16 46.27 11.26 28.67
C ALA A 16 46.47 11.53 27.16
N HIS A 17 45.38 11.51 26.39
CA HIS A 17 45.37 11.80 24.96
C HIS A 17 44.79 13.18 24.67
N ARG A 18 45.02 14.16 25.55
CA ARG A 18 44.61 15.55 25.33
C ARG A 18 45.21 16.14 24.04
N PRO A 19 44.42 16.73 23.13
CA PRO A 19 44.92 17.23 21.85
C PRO A 19 45.73 18.53 22.00
N LYS A 20 46.97 18.52 21.52
CA LYS A 20 47.94 19.64 21.58
C LYS A 20 48.25 20.17 20.18
N ASN A 21 48.27 21.48 20.03
CA ASN A 21 48.59 22.16 18.77
C ASN A 21 50.08 22.50 18.69
N LEU A 22 50.78 21.87 17.73
CA LEU A 22 52.15 22.21 17.41
C LEU A 22 52.24 23.60 16.74
N PRO A 23 53.39 24.31 16.80
CA PRO A 23 53.55 25.64 16.20
C PRO A 23 53.38 25.68 14.67
N CYS A 24 53.35 24.52 14.02
CA CYS A 24 53.03 24.38 12.60
C CYS A 24 51.53 24.26 12.30
N GLY A 25 50.68 24.19 13.32
CA GLY A 25 49.22 24.03 13.22
C GLY A 25 48.72 22.58 13.25
N HIS A 26 49.60 21.58 13.26
CA HIS A 26 49.19 20.17 13.39
C HIS A 26 48.85 19.81 14.84
N THR A 27 47.84 18.98 15.01
CA THR A 27 47.37 18.52 16.33
C THR A 27 47.84 17.08 16.57
N ILE A 28 48.44 16.82 17.73
CA ILE A 28 48.80 15.47 18.20
C ILE A 28 48.44 15.34 19.69
N CYS A 29 48.34 14.12 20.23
CA CYS A 29 47.94 13.96 21.64
C CYS A 29 49.09 14.23 22.61
N GLN A 30 48.76 14.56 23.85
CA GLN A 30 49.72 14.89 24.92
C GLN A 30 50.70 13.74 25.16
N ALA A 31 50.24 12.49 25.24
CA ALA A 31 51.12 11.33 25.36
C ALA A 31 52.15 11.22 24.22
N CYS A 32 51.79 11.59 22.98
CA CYS A 32 52.73 11.60 21.86
C CYS A 32 53.71 12.78 21.91
N VAL A 33 53.26 13.93 22.42
CA VAL A 33 54.11 15.12 22.64
C VAL A 33 55.18 14.84 23.69
N GLU A 34 54.81 14.19 24.79
CA GLU A 34 55.69 13.88 25.91
C GLU A 34 56.66 12.73 25.62
N ASN A 35 56.44 11.99 24.52
CA ASN A 35 57.33 10.92 24.10
C ASN A 35 58.73 11.47 23.72
N PRO A 36 59.81 11.09 24.43
CA PRO A 36 61.16 11.57 24.14
C PRO A 36 61.63 11.30 22.71
N ALA A 37 61.07 10.28 22.05
CA ALA A 37 61.40 9.92 20.67
C ALA A 37 60.88 10.91 19.62
N LEU A 38 59.88 11.76 19.93
CA LEU A 38 59.32 12.73 19.00
C LEU A 38 60.35 13.80 18.58
N GLY A 39 61.25 14.16 19.50
CA GLY A 39 62.20 15.25 19.32
C GLY A 39 61.53 16.62 19.13
N LYS A 40 62.30 17.61 18.66
CA LYS A 40 61.84 19.00 18.47
C LYS A 40 61.30 19.28 17.06
N LYS A 41 60.64 18.29 16.42
CA LYS A 41 60.11 18.38 15.06
C LYS A 41 58.70 17.81 14.98
N CYS A 42 57.86 18.44 14.17
CA CYS A 42 56.52 17.92 13.89
C CYS A 42 56.64 16.58 13.12
N PRO A 43 55.98 15.51 13.54
CA PRO A 43 56.02 14.23 12.82
C PRO A 43 55.32 14.31 11.44
N THR A 44 54.29 15.15 11.32
CA THR A 44 53.49 15.30 10.10
C THR A 44 54.22 16.12 9.03
N CYS A 45 54.73 17.30 9.37
CA CYS A 45 55.36 18.22 8.40
C CYS A 45 56.86 18.43 8.58
N ARG A 46 57.49 17.76 9.55
CA ARG A 46 58.94 17.81 9.86
C ARG A 46 59.47 19.20 10.26
N LYS A 47 58.59 20.20 10.39
CA LYS A 47 58.95 21.56 10.82
C LYS A 47 59.46 21.51 12.26
N ALA A 48 60.67 22.02 12.47
CA ALA A 48 61.25 22.13 13.80
C ALA A 48 60.52 23.20 14.61
N PHE A 49 60.32 22.95 15.90
CA PHE A 49 59.72 23.92 16.81
C PHE A 49 60.63 24.14 18.03
N LYS A 50 60.66 25.40 18.50
CA LYS A 50 61.45 25.81 19.66
C LYS A 50 60.49 26.06 20.82
N ILE A 51 60.33 25.06 21.66
CA ILE A 51 59.49 25.14 22.87
C ILE A 51 60.39 24.84 24.07
N ARG A 52 60.17 25.57 25.17
CA ARG A 52 60.97 25.42 26.39
C ARG A 52 60.60 24.15 27.15
N ARG A 53 59.30 23.87 27.28
CA ARG A 53 58.74 22.67 27.90
C ARG A 53 57.62 22.12 27.01
N LEU A 54 57.54 20.81 26.83
CA LEU A 54 56.57 20.19 25.92
C LEU A 54 55.12 20.44 26.38
N GLU A 55 54.95 20.68 27.67
CA GLU A 55 53.73 21.05 28.38
C GLU A 55 53.24 22.46 28.01
N ASP A 56 54.10 23.33 27.47
CA ASP A 56 53.76 24.70 27.04
C ASP A 56 52.96 24.72 25.71
N LEU A 57 52.77 23.56 25.08
CA LEU A 57 52.01 23.45 23.84
C LEU A 57 50.53 23.77 24.09
N PRO A 58 49.93 24.71 23.33
CA PRO A 58 48.55 25.08 23.52
C PRO A 58 47.63 23.91 23.17
N ASP A 59 46.58 23.78 23.96
CA ASP A 59 45.53 22.81 23.71
C ASP A 59 44.75 23.15 22.43
N SER A 60 44.27 22.11 21.75
CA SER A 60 43.29 22.29 20.68
C SER A 60 41.90 22.48 21.26
N PHE A 61 41.59 23.72 21.63
CA PHE A 61 40.32 24.08 22.26
C PHE A 61 39.10 23.71 21.39
N VAL A 62 39.25 23.69 20.07
CA VAL A 62 38.20 23.23 19.15
C VAL A 62 37.91 21.75 19.34
N VAL A 63 38.94 20.91 19.42
CA VAL A 63 38.79 19.46 19.63
C VAL A 63 38.29 19.17 21.04
N ILE A 64 38.81 19.87 22.05
CA ILE A 64 38.35 19.72 23.45
C ILE A 64 36.88 20.07 23.59
N ARG A 65 36.40 21.16 22.98
CA ARG A 65 34.97 21.53 23.01
C ARG A 65 34.08 20.49 22.33
N LEU A 66 34.60 19.77 21.32
CA LEU A 66 33.87 18.68 20.69
C LEU A 66 33.80 17.45 21.61
N LEU A 67 34.87 17.14 22.33
CA LEU A 67 34.90 16.07 23.34
C LEU A 67 33.95 16.38 24.52
N GLU A 68 34.02 17.60 25.07
CA GLU A 68 33.13 18.05 26.15
C GLU A 68 31.65 18.11 25.73
N ALA A 69 31.36 18.28 24.43
CA ALA A 69 30.01 18.27 23.90
C ALA A 69 29.43 16.84 23.73
N GLU A 70 30.26 15.80 23.74
CA GLU A 70 29.79 14.40 23.77
C GLU A 70 29.51 13.91 25.20
N ASP A 71 30.19 14.46 26.22
CA ASP A 71 30.05 14.05 27.64
C ASP A 71 29.00 14.84 28.47
N ALA A 72 28.30 15.82 27.87
CA ALA A 72 27.26 16.58 28.57
C ALA A 72 25.88 15.89 28.57
N PRO A 73 25.10 15.90 29.68
CA PRO A 73 23.70 15.47 29.66
C PRO A 73 22.90 16.37 28.69
N PRO A 74 21.88 15.84 27.99
CA PRO A 74 21.40 16.43 26.74
C PRO A 74 20.64 17.73 26.99
N CYS A 75 21.36 18.85 27.03
CA CYS A 75 20.78 20.17 26.89
C CYS A 75 20.46 20.41 25.41
N LYS A 76 19.21 20.13 25.05
CA LYS A 76 18.42 20.65 23.91
C LYS A 76 19.26 21.24 22.77
N LYS A 77 19.77 20.36 21.90
CA LYS A 77 20.00 20.73 20.50
C LYS A 77 18.67 21.23 19.91
N PRO A 78 18.65 22.23 19.02
CA PRO A 78 17.46 22.47 18.20
C PRO A 78 17.14 21.14 17.54
N LYS A 79 15.95 20.59 17.80
CA LYS A 79 15.50 19.36 17.13
C LYS A 79 15.65 19.63 15.63
N LEU A 80 16.62 18.99 14.97
CA LEU A 80 16.30 18.42 13.68
C LEU A 80 15.17 17.47 14.02
N GLU A 81 13.94 17.87 13.71
CA GLU A 81 12.75 17.07 13.93
C GLU A 81 13.03 15.71 13.31
N ASP A 82 13.19 14.69 14.15
CA ASP A 82 13.29 13.32 13.69
C ASP A 82 11.98 13.04 12.93
N PRO A 83 12.04 12.95 11.59
CA PRO A 83 10.83 12.89 10.77
C PRO A 83 10.05 11.61 11.07
N GLU A 84 10.74 10.55 11.51
CA GLU A 84 10.12 9.29 11.92
C GLU A 84 9.39 9.45 13.25
N LEU A 85 9.99 10.13 14.24
CA LEU A 85 9.34 10.40 15.52
C LEU A 85 8.10 11.29 15.36
N GLU A 86 8.16 12.31 14.51
CA GLU A 86 7.00 13.17 14.23
C GLU A 86 5.92 12.43 13.43
N GLN A 87 6.31 11.55 12.50
CA GLN A 87 5.37 10.67 11.81
C GLN A 87 4.70 9.68 12.77
N LEU A 88 5.45 9.08 13.69
CA LEU A 88 4.91 8.17 14.71
C LEU A 88 3.94 8.87 15.65
N LYS A 89 4.23 10.10 16.06
CA LYS A 89 3.30 10.91 16.87
C LYS A 89 2.01 11.20 16.13
N ARG A 90 2.10 11.70 14.89
CA ARG A 90 0.92 11.96 14.05
C ARG A 90 0.11 10.68 13.82
N GLY A 91 0.78 9.56 13.58
CA GLY A 91 0.16 8.24 13.44
C GLY A 91 -0.55 7.79 14.72
N ALA A 92 0.08 7.96 15.88
CA ALA A 92 -0.51 7.62 17.17
C ALA A 92 -1.71 8.52 17.52
N ASP A 93 -1.65 9.81 17.21
CA ASP A 93 -2.76 10.74 17.37
C ASP A 93 -3.93 10.39 16.44
N ALA A 94 -3.65 10.11 15.17
CA ALA A 94 -4.66 9.66 14.21
C ALA A 94 -5.29 8.33 14.65
N GLY A 95 -4.48 7.38 15.14
CA GLY A 95 -4.93 6.11 15.69
C GLY A 95 -5.85 6.29 16.90
N ARG A 96 -5.51 7.17 17.85
CA ARG A 96 -6.38 7.49 18.99
C ARG A 96 -7.74 8.04 18.55
N LYS A 97 -7.74 9.01 17.64
CA LYS A 97 -8.98 9.60 17.11
C LYS A 97 -9.84 8.59 16.36
N MET A 98 -9.21 7.72 15.57
CA MET A 98 -9.90 6.62 14.89
C MET A 98 -10.56 5.67 15.91
N VAL A 99 -9.84 5.27 16.96
CA VAL A 99 -10.37 4.40 18.01
C VAL A 99 -11.52 5.07 18.76
N GLU A 100 -11.43 6.37 19.06
CA GLU A 100 -12.53 7.13 19.67
C GLU A 100 -13.77 7.16 18.77
N MET A 101 -13.60 7.39 17.47
CA MET A 101 -14.71 7.37 16.52
C MET A 101 -15.33 5.98 16.40
N LEU A 102 -14.51 4.92 16.32
CA LEU A 102 -15.03 3.54 16.27
C LEU A 102 -15.79 3.17 17.54
N ARG A 103 -15.32 3.61 18.71
CA ARG A 103 -16.05 3.42 19.98
C ARG A 103 -17.42 4.09 19.98
N LEU A 104 -17.60 5.18 19.24
CA LEU A 104 -18.87 5.87 19.10
C LEU A 104 -19.79 5.20 18.06
N VAL A 105 -19.27 4.88 16.88
CA VAL A 105 -20.06 4.43 15.73
C VAL A 105 -20.42 2.94 15.80
N VAL A 106 -19.55 2.08 16.33
CA VAL A 106 -19.79 0.63 16.38
C VAL A 106 -21.05 0.28 17.20
N PRO A 107 -21.27 0.82 18.41
CA PRO A 107 -22.50 0.55 19.16
C PRO A 107 -23.77 0.98 18.40
N GLN A 108 -23.74 2.12 17.71
CA GLN A 108 -24.88 2.61 16.94
C GLN A 108 -25.20 1.68 15.76
N ALA A 109 -24.18 1.22 15.03
CA ALA A 109 -24.36 0.25 13.96
C ALA A 109 -24.92 -1.09 14.47
N VAL A 110 -24.45 -1.57 15.62
CA VAL A 110 -24.98 -2.78 16.26
C VAL A 110 -26.44 -2.60 16.67
N GLU A 111 -26.81 -1.45 17.23
CA GLU A 111 -28.20 -1.16 17.60
C GLU A 111 -29.12 -1.13 16.36
N SER A 112 -28.70 -0.44 15.29
CA SER A 112 -29.45 -0.40 14.03
C SER A 112 -29.64 -1.79 13.44
N LEU A 113 -28.60 -2.63 13.43
CA LEU A 113 -28.68 -4.01 12.94
C LEU A 113 -29.58 -4.88 13.84
N SER A 114 -29.53 -4.68 15.16
CA SER A 114 -30.41 -5.39 16.10
C SER A 114 -31.87 -5.06 15.86
N ARG A 115 -32.18 -3.77 15.66
CA ARG A 115 -33.53 -3.30 15.32
C ARG A 115 -34.01 -3.84 13.97
N GLN A 116 -33.12 -3.91 12.99
CA GLN A 116 -33.42 -4.49 11.69
C GLN A 116 -33.77 -5.98 11.82
N LEU A 117 -32.99 -6.72 12.60
CA LEU A 117 -33.24 -8.14 12.87
C LEU A 117 -34.61 -8.34 13.52
N GLU A 118 -34.93 -7.57 14.57
CA GLU A 118 -36.23 -7.62 15.23
C GLU A 118 -37.39 -7.32 14.27
N SER A 119 -37.23 -6.30 13.43
CA SER A 119 -38.21 -5.95 12.39
C SER A 119 -38.42 -7.09 11.39
N SER A 120 -37.34 -7.68 10.86
CA SER A 120 -37.42 -8.81 9.92
C SER A 120 -38.06 -10.05 10.55
N VAL A 121 -37.81 -10.31 11.84
CA VAL A 121 -38.48 -11.38 12.60
C VAL A 121 -39.99 -11.10 12.71
N ALA A 122 -40.38 -9.88 13.07
CA ALA A 122 -41.79 -9.51 13.17
C ALA A 122 -42.50 -9.61 11.81
N GLN A 123 -41.85 -9.17 10.73
CA GLN A 123 -42.34 -9.30 9.37
C GLN A 123 -42.54 -10.78 8.98
N LEU A 124 -41.56 -11.64 9.25
CA LEU A 124 -41.68 -13.07 8.98
C LEU A 124 -42.89 -13.68 9.71
N SER A 125 -43.07 -13.37 11.00
CA SER A 125 -44.22 -13.86 11.77
C SER A 125 -45.56 -13.40 11.18
N GLN A 126 -45.66 -12.20 10.61
CA GLN A 126 -46.87 -11.74 9.93
C GLN A 126 -47.17 -12.56 8.66
N VAL A 127 -46.14 -12.86 7.86
CA VAL A 127 -46.28 -13.68 6.65
C VAL A 127 -46.70 -15.11 7.00
N GLU A 128 -46.08 -15.70 8.01
CA GLU A 128 -46.41 -17.06 8.48
C GLU A 128 -47.85 -17.15 8.97
N GLN A 129 -48.32 -16.19 9.79
CA GLN A 129 -49.72 -16.14 10.23
C GLN A 129 -50.71 -15.94 9.07
N ALA A 130 -50.36 -15.11 8.08
CA ALA A 130 -51.20 -14.92 6.90
C ALA A 130 -51.31 -16.21 6.08
N LEU A 131 -50.20 -16.94 5.93
CA LEU A 131 -50.17 -18.24 5.27
C LEU A 131 -51.04 -19.26 5.99
N GLU A 132 -50.90 -19.40 7.31
CA GLU A 132 -51.73 -20.32 8.11
C GLU A 132 -53.22 -20.05 7.97
N ARG A 133 -53.64 -18.77 8.05
CA ARG A 133 -55.04 -18.38 7.87
C ARG A 133 -55.56 -18.73 6.47
N ARG A 134 -54.72 -18.61 5.44
CA ARG A 134 -55.10 -18.94 4.05
C ARG A 134 -55.29 -20.45 3.87
N VAL A 135 -54.37 -21.25 4.41
CA VAL A 135 -54.48 -22.72 4.39
C VAL A 135 -55.74 -23.20 5.12
N GLN A 136 -56.08 -22.58 6.27
CA GLN A 136 -57.30 -22.90 7.01
C GLN A 136 -58.59 -22.55 6.25
N ARG A 137 -58.63 -21.42 5.52
CA ARG A 137 -59.80 -21.06 4.69
C ARG A 137 -59.97 -21.96 3.47
N GLU A 138 -58.87 -22.33 2.82
CA GLU A 138 -58.88 -23.29 1.71
C GLU A 138 -59.41 -24.65 2.17
N ALA A 139 -59.03 -25.11 3.38
CA ALA A 139 -59.55 -26.33 3.98
C ALA A 139 -61.06 -26.24 4.34
N ALA A 140 -61.58 -25.04 4.59
CA ALA A 140 -62.99 -24.79 4.89
C ALA A 140 -63.88 -24.59 3.65
N GLY A 141 -63.31 -24.61 2.43
CA GLY A 141 -64.04 -24.49 1.17
C GLY A 141 -64.54 -23.08 0.83
N ASP A 142 -64.04 -22.05 1.51
CA ASP A 142 -64.41 -20.65 1.28
C ASP A 142 -63.55 -20.04 0.15
N VAL A 143 -64.18 -19.83 -1.02
CA VAL A 143 -63.58 -19.22 -2.22
C VAL A 143 -64.10 -17.78 -2.39
N GLY A 144 -64.16 -17.02 -1.29
CA GLY A 144 -64.63 -15.63 -1.25
C GLY A 144 -63.58 -14.59 -1.62
N THR A 145 -64.02 -13.55 -2.34
CA THR A 145 -63.26 -12.47 -3.01
C THR A 145 -62.12 -11.86 -2.18
N THR A 146 -60.90 -11.96 -2.73
CA THR A 146 -59.68 -11.36 -2.19
C THR A 146 -59.70 -9.84 -2.40
N SER A 147 -59.97 -9.07 -1.36
CA SER A 147 -59.76 -7.61 -1.36
C SER A 147 -58.88 -7.24 -0.16
N ASP A 148 -57.79 -6.53 -0.49
CA ASP A 148 -56.81 -5.81 0.32
C ASP A 148 -56.06 -6.56 1.45
N ALA A 149 -56.72 -7.45 2.20
CA ALA A 149 -56.16 -8.13 3.37
C ALA A 149 -55.06 -9.16 3.06
N VAL A 150 -54.83 -9.48 1.78
CA VAL A 150 -53.79 -10.44 1.34
C VAL A 150 -52.63 -9.72 0.64
N GLU A 151 -52.81 -8.49 0.13
CA GLU A 151 -51.76 -7.79 -0.62
C GLU A 151 -50.55 -7.43 0.24
N GLU A 152 -50.79 -6.91 1.45
CA GLU A 152 -49.73 -6.48 2.35
C GLU A 152 -48.83 -7.65 2.82
N PRO A 153 -49.36 -8.80 3.29
CA PRO A 153 -48.54 -9.98 3.59
C PRO A 153 -47.79 -10.53 2.37
N LEU A 154 -48.39 -10.49 1.18
CA LEU A 154 -47.75 -10.99 -0.04
C LEU A 154 -46.61 -10.07 -0.50
N GLN A 155 -46.77 -8.76 -0.32
CA GLN A 155 -45.71 -7.78 -0.55
C GLN A 155 -44.55 -7.98 0.42
N LEU A 156 -44.84 -8.20 1.70
CA LEU A 156 -43.85 -8.49 2.72
C LEU A 156 -43.08 -9.79 2.41
N ALA A 157 -43.78 -10.84 1.96
CA ALA A 157 -43.16 -12.09 1.53
C ALA A 157 -42.19 -11.88 0.35
N ARG A 158 -42.59 -11.12 -0.67
CA ARG A 158 -41.70 -10.76 -1.80
C ARG A 158 -40.47 -9.99 -1.34
N GLN A 159 -40.62 -9.09 -0.36
CA GLN A 159 -39.51 -8.35 0.21
C GLN A 159 -38.53 -9.28 0.95
N LEU A 160 -39.03 -10.18 1.80
CA LEU A 160 -38.19 -11.16 2.51
C LEU A 160 -37.46 -12.10 1.54
N GLU A 161 -38.12 -12.56 0.47
CA GLU A 161 -37.47 -13.34 -0.59
C GLU A 161 -36.36 -12.55 -1.30
N ALA A 162 -36.60 -11.28 -1.61
CA ALA A 162 -35.59 -10.43 -2.25
C ALA A 162 -34.37 -10.23 -1.33
N SER A 163 -34.60 -9.98 -0.04
CA SER A 163 -33.55 -9.90 0.98
C SER A 163 -32.78 -11.21 1.11
N HIS A 164 -33.47 -12.36 1.16
CA HIS A 164 -32.81 -13.66 1.19
C HIS A 164 -31.92 -13.89 -0.04
N ARG A 165 -32.45 -13.64 -1.25
CA ARG A 165 -31.66 -13.76 -2.50
C ARG A 165 -30.41 -12.89 -2.46
N LEU A 166 -30.52 -11.67 -1.95
CA LEU A 166 -29.38 -10.75 -1.82
C LEU A 166 -28.32 -11.29 -0.84
N LEU A 167 -28.74 -11.87 0.29
CA LEU A 167 -27.85 -12.41 1.32
C LEU A 167 -27.17 -13.73 0.89
N THR A 168 -27.85 -14.54 0.07
CA THR A 168 -27.34 -15.83 -0.42
C THR A 168 -26.65 -15.72 -1.78
N SER A 169 -26.70 -14.56 -2.44
CA SER A 169 -26.10 -14.41 -3.76
C SER A 169 -24.58 -14.46 -3.65
N VAL A 170 -23.99 -15.32 -4.48
CA VAL A 170 -22.53 -15.42 -4.64
C VAL A 170 -21.95 -14.17 -5.33
N LYS A 171 -22.81 -13.36 -5.97
CA LYS A 171 -22.44 -12.15 -6.70
C LYS A 171 -23.51 -11.07 -6.56
N CYS A 172 -23.14 -9.91 -6.02
CA CYS A 172 -24.04 -8.77 -5.84
C CYS A 172 -23.54 -7.57 -6.62
N THR A 173 -24.44 -6.86 -7.29
CA THR A 173 -24.14 -5.58 -7.95
C THR A 173 -24.66 -4.44 -7.08
N VAL A 174 -23.76 -3.63 -6.54
CA VAL A 174 -24.10 -2.43 -5.78
C VAL A 174 -24.03 -1.23 -6.71
N THR A 175 -25.16 -0.54 -6.88
CA THR A 175 -25.25 0.74 -7.59
C THR A 175 -25.28 1.88 -6.58
N ALA A 176 -24.27 2.74 -6.57
CA ALA A 176 -24.27 3.98 -5.80
C ALA A 176 -24.59 5.14 -6.73
N GLU A 177 -25.69 5.83 -6.48
CA GLU A 177 -26.08 7.05 -7.20
C GLU A 177 -25.68 8.26 -6.38
N GLU A 178 -24.90 9.15 -6.98
CA GLU A 178 -24.50 10.42 -6.37
C GLU A 178 -25.54 11.51 -6.68
N GLU A 179 -25.74 12.45 -5.75
CA GLU A 179 -26.50 13.69 -5.99
C GLU A 179 -25.80 14.47 -7.12
N GLY A 180 -26.26 14.26 -8.35
CA GLY A 180 -25.55 14.67 -9.58
C GLY A 180 -25.73 13.71 -10.76
N GLY A 181 -26.35 12.54 -10.54
CA GLY A 181 -26.78 11.63 -11.61
C GLY A 181 -25.71 10.64 -12.10
N SER A 182 -24.55 10.59 -11.42
CA SER A 182 -23.54 9.56 -11.68
C SER A 182 -23.89 8.29 -10.90
N ALA A 183 -24.15 7.20 -11.61
CA ALA A 183 -24.43 5.88 -11.03
C ALA A 183 -23.21 4.96 -11.19
N TRP A 184 -22.67 4.49 -10.08
CA TRP A 184 -21.50 3.60 -10.04
C TRP A 184 -21.92 2.18 -9.70
N THR A 185 -21.67 1.23 -10.60
CA THR A 185 -22.05 -0.18 -10.41
C THR A 185 -20.82 -1.03 -10.11
N ALA A 186 -20.77 -1.65 -8.93
CA ALA A 186 -19.69 -2.56 -8.53
C ALA A 186 -20.23 -3.98 -8.36
N SER A 187 -19.62 -4.97 -9.02
CA SER A 187 -19.86 -6.39 -8.76
C SER A 187 -18.97 -6.85 -7.62
N VAL A 188 -19.56 -7.34 -6.54
CA VAL A 188 -18.86 -7.84 -5.35
C VAL A 188 -19.21 -9.32 -5.18
N GLU A 189 -18.19 -10.15 -5.00
CA GLU A 189 -18.34 -11.53 -4.53
C GLU A 189 -18.21 -11.50 -3.00
N PRO A 190 -19.28 -11.78 -2.23
CA PRO A 190 -19.20 -11.79 -0.77
C PRO A 190 -18.31 -12.95 -0.30
N GLY A 191 -17.12 -12.64 0.23
CA GLY A 191 -16.14 -13.60 0.70
C GLY A 191 -16.34 -14.05 2.15
N GLY A 192 -17.35 -13.50 2.86
CA GLY A 192 -17.68 -13.90 4.23
C GLY A 192 -18.68 -12.95 4.93
N CYS A 193 -18.88 -13.14 6.24
CA CYS A 193 -19.86 -12.38 7.03
C CYS A 193 -19.69 -10.84 6.96
N GLY A 194 -18.46 -10.35 6.74
CA GLY A 194 -18.20 -8.91 6.61
C GLY A 194 -18.84 -8.27 5.37
N ASP A 195 -18.94 -9.00 4.26
CA ASP A 195 -19.55 -8.50 3.03
C ASP A 195 -21.09 -8.50 3.11
N ILE A 196 -21.65 -9.46 3.83
CA ILE A 196 -23.08 -9.51 4.17
C ILE A 196 -23.47 -8.32 5.05
N LEU A 197 -22.69 -8.02 6.08
CA LEU A 197 -22.88 -6.85 6.95
C LEU A 197 -22.83 -5.54 6.14
N ARG A 198 -21.91 -5.44 5.18
CA ARG A 198 -21.81 -4.27 4.30
C ARG A 198 -23.07 -4.07 3.45
N LEU A 199 -23.64 -5.13 2.91
CA LEU A 199 -24.89 -5.07 2.13
C LEU A 199 -26.08 -4.64 2.99
N LEU A 200 -26.18 -5.15 4.22
CA LEU A 200 -27.22 -4.77 5.18
C LEU A 200 -27.12 -3.28 5.57
N LEU A 201 -25.91 -2.79 5.84
CA LEU A 201 -25.68 -1.38 6.16
C LEU A 201 -26.01 -0.44 4.98
N LEU A 202 -25.72 -0.86 3.74
CA LEU A 202 -26.13 -0.09 2.56
C LEU A 202 -27.65 -0.04 2.39
N GLN A 203 -28.33 -1.14 2.66
CA GLN A 203 -29.80 -1.19 2.65
C GLN A 203 -30.40 -0.28 3.74
N LEU A 204 -29.88 -0.34 4.97
CA LEU A 204 -30.30 0.54 6.06
C LEU A 204 -30.09 2.03 5.74
N ARG A 205 -29.00 2.37 5.05
CA ARG A 205 -28.75 3.74 4.58
C ARG A 205 -29.78 4.15 3.53
N LYS A 206 -30.08 3.29 2.56
CA LYS A 206 -31.09 3.55 1.53
C LYS A 206 -32.48 3.76 2.13
N ASP A 207 -32.82 2.98 3.16
CA ASP A 207 -34.10 3.05 3.86
C ASP A 207 -34.17 4.21 4.87
N GLY A 208 -33.15 5.09 4.90
CA GLY A 208 -33.09 6.27 5.77
C GLY A 208 -32.88 5.95 7.25
N GLN A 209 -32.54 4.70 7.58
CA GLN A 209 -32.39 4.22 8.96
C GLN A 209 -30.98 4.44 9.53
N LEU A 210 -30.04 4.91 8.70
CA LEU A 210 -28.73 5.41 9.11
C LEU A 210 -28.66 6.92 8.86
N GLY A 211 -28.57 7.70 9.95
CA GLY A 211 -28.38 9.14 9.89
C GLY A 211 -26.97 9.53 9.46
N LYS A 212 -26.84 10.68 8.78
CA LYS A 212 -25.55 11.34 8.54
C LYS A 212 -25.07 11.87 9.89
N VAL A 213 -23.85 11.52 10.31
CA VAL A 213 -23.25 12.17 11.48
C VAL A 213 -22.93 13.60 11.04
N ASP A 214 -23.57 14.59 11.66
CA ASP A 214 -23.34 15.99 11.34
C ASP A 214 -21.87 16.37 11.53
N ASP A 215 -21.31 17.11 10.56
CA ASP A 215 -19.95 17.68 10.55
C ASP A 215 -19.75 18.78 11.62
N ALA A 216 -20.40 18.68 12.78
CA ALA A 216 -20.32 19.66 13.87
C ALA A 216 -18.98 19.60 14.65
N HIS A 217 -18.05 18.73 14.24
CA HIS A 217 -16.67 18.73 14.71
C HIS A 217 -15.72 19.05 13.56
N ALA A 218 -15.95 20.20 12.92
CA ALA A 218 -14.97 20.85 12.06
C ALA A 218 -13.69 21.09 12.88
N VAL A 219 -12.68 20.25 12.65
CA VAL A 219 -11.29 20.56 12.97
C VAL A 219 -10.87 21.70 12.03
N PRO A 220 -10.20 22.77 12.52
CA PRO A 220 -9.83 23.89 11.68
C PRO A 220 -8.81 23.48 10.62
N ASP A 221 -8.88 24.16 9.47
CA ASP A 221 -8.02 24.07 8.29
C ASP A 221 -6.65 23.40 8.53
N GLY A 222 -6.54 22.17 8.04
CA GLY A 222 -5.32 21.38 8.04
C GLY A 222 -5.49 20.12 7.21
N THR A 223 -5.07 20.20 5.94
CA THR A 223 -4.92 19.11 4.94
C THR A 223 -5.93 17.97 5.00
N ALA A 224 -6.94 18.07 4.12
CA ALA A 224 -7.82 17.03 3.55
C ALA A 224 -8.12 15.79 4.41
N ALA A 225 -9.39 15.67 4.80
CA ALA A 225 -10.00 14.49 5.42
C ALA A 225 -9.57 13.17 4.74
N PRO A 226 -9.45 12.06 5.49
CA PRO A 226 -9.11 10.76 4.92
C PRO A 226 -10.20 10.36 3.93
N TYR A 227 -9.79 10.21 2.67
CA TYR A 227 -10.59 9.78 1.55
C TYR A 227 -11.47 8.55 1.89
N VAL A 228 -12.79 8.75 1.94
CA VAL A 228 -13.79 7.67 2.00
C VAL A 228 -14.23 7.37 0.56
N GLY A 229 -13.33 6.80 -0.23
CA GLY A 229 -13.62 6.37 -1.60
C GLY A 229 -13.54 4.86 -1.79
N PRO A 230 -13.62 4.38 -3.06
CA PRO A 230 -13.50 2.98 -3.42
C PRO A 230 -12.26 2.33 -2.77
N PRO A 231 -12.23 1.00 -2.56
CA PRO A 231 -11.10 0.33 -1.93
C PRO A 231 -9.80 0.86 -2.51
N LEU A 232 -8.94 1.41 -1.65
CA LEU A 232 -7.66 1.97 -2.04
C LEU A 232 -6.89 0.83 -2.72
N VAL A 233 -6.90 0.83 -4.04
CA VAL A 233 -6.07 -0.10 -4.81
C VAL A 233 -4.64 0.39 -4.58
N CYS A 234 -3.99 -0.21 -3.57
CA CYS A 234 -2.67 0.17 -3.12
C CYS A 234 -1.68 -0.03 -4.27
N THR A 235 -0.97 1.05 -4.60
CA THR A 235 0.03 1.08 -5.67
C THR A 235 1.41 1.12 -5.04
N LEU A 236 2.22 0.10 -5.31
CA LEU A 236 3.65 0.13 -5.06
C LEU A 236 4.34 0.66 -6.32
N LYS A 237 5.18 1.68 -6.16
CA LYS A 237 5.98 2.24 -7.25
C LYS A 237 7.45 2.04 -6.94
N ILE A 238 8.15 1.34 -7.82
CA ILE A 238 9.60 1.18 -7.68
C ILE A 238 10.30 2.47 -8.11
N THR A 239 11.34 2.84 -7.35
CA THR A 239 12.12 4.08 -7.50
C THR A 239 13.57 3.76 -7.17
N ASP A 240 14.49 4.66 -7.48
CA ASP A 240 15.93 4.46 -7.23
C ASP A 240 16.26 4.13 -5.77
N LYS A 241 15.42 4.53 -4.81
CA LYS A 241 15.59 4.20 -3.38
C LYS A 241 15.46 2.71 -3.09
N HIS A 242 14.68 2.00 -3.89
CA HIS A 242 14.43 0.56 -3.79
C HIS A 242 15.52 -0.26 -4.48
N LEU A 243 16.48 0.40 -5.14
CA LEU A 243 17.60 -0.22 -5.80
C LEU A 243 18.89 -0.08 -4.99
N ASP A 244 19.76 -1.07 -5.11
CA ASP A 244 21.17 -1.02 -4.74
C ASP A 244 22.00 -1.38 -5.97
N ASN A 245 22.72 -0.41 -6.53
CA ASN A 245 23.53 -0.60 -7.75
C ASN A 245 22.75 -1.28 -8.90
N GLY A 246 21.47 -0.94 -9.08
CA GLY A 246 20.61 -1.51 -10.13
C GLY A 246 19.92 -2.84 -9.77
N ARG A 247 20.17 -3.40 -8.59
CA ARG A 247 19.48 -4.58 -8.05
C ARG A 247 18.37 -4.19 -7.09
N LEU A 248 17.23 -4.86 -7.16
CA LEU A 248 16.12 -4.63 -6.23
C LEU A 248 16.44 -5.12 -4.82
N LYS A 249 16.18 -4.26 -3.83
CA LYS A 249 16.21 -4.62 -2.41
C LYS A 249 14.92 -5.35 -2.02
N VAL A 250 14.67 -6.51 -2.63
CA VAL A 250 13.40 -7.27 -2.50
C VAL A 250 13.00 -7.46 -1.04
N ALA A 251 13.93 -7.86 -0.17
CA ALA A 251 13.66 -8.05 1.25
C ALA A 251 13.20 -6.77 1.97
N ASP A 252 13.77 -5.61 1.63
CA ASP A 252 13.39 -4.34 2.24
C ASP A 252 12.05 -3.84 1.70
N ILE A 253 11.79 -4.04 0.40
CA ILE A 253 10.50 -3.73 -0.23
C ILE A 253 9.38 -4.55 0.42
N LEU A 254 9.57 -5.87 0.57
CA LEU A 254 8.60 -6.74 1.22
C LEU A 254 8.39 -6.37 2.69
N ARG A 255 9.46 -5.97 3.39
CA ARG A 255 9.37 -5.49 4.78
C ARG A 255 8.53 -4.21 4.89
N ASP A 256 8.72 -3.24 4.00
CA ASP A 256 7.89 -2.01 3.96
C ASP A 256 6.43 -2.33 3.65
N VAL A 257 6.17 -3.21 2.68
CA VAL A 257 4.80 -3.65 2.34
C VAL A 257 4.10 -4.29 3.54
N LEU A 258 4.80 -5.18 4.26
CA LEU A 258 4.28 -5.80 5.48
C LEU A 258 4.04 -4.77 6.59
N HIS A 259 4.94 -3.79 6.76
CA HIS A 259 4.79 -2.72 7.75
C HIS A 259 3.60 -1.80 7.45
N ARG A 260 3.20 -1.68 6.18
CA ARG A 260 2.05 -0.88 5.76
C ARG A 260 0.73 -1.65 5.79
N TRP A 261 0.75 -2.94 6.16
CA TRP A 261 -0.41 -3.84 6.27
C TRP A 261 -1.31 -3.81 5.01
N ALA A 262 -0.71 -3.57 3.84
CA ALA A 262 -1.44 -3.39 2.60
C ALA A 262 -0.71 -4.12 1.48
N ILE A 263 -1.28 -5.23 1.01
CA ILE A 263 -0.76 -5.93 -0.18
C ILE A 263 -1.12 -5.08 -1.40
N PRO A 264 -0.13 -4.55 -2.15
CA PRO A 264 -0.37 -3.76 -3.34
C PRO A 264 -1.06 -4.60 -4.40
N ARG A 265 -2.10 -4.06 -5.03
CA ARG A 265 -2.74 -4.64 -6.22
C ARG A 265 -2.17 -4.07 -7.51
N ARG A 266 -1.38 -2.99 -7.42
CA ARG A 266 -0.73 -2.34 -8.56
C ARG A 266 0.76 -2.22 -8.29
N LEU A 267 1.56 -2.65 -9.25
CA LEU A 267 3.00 -2.48 -9.23
C LEU A 267 3.42 -1.65 -10.44
N LYS A 268 3.98 -0.47 -10.19
CA LYS A 268 4.43 0.46 -11.22
C LYS A 268 5.94 0.61 -11.24
N ASN A 269 6.46 0.88 -12.44
CA ASN A 269 7.87 1.07 -12.71
C ASN A 269 8.74 -0.11 -12.26
N LEU A 270 8.28 -1.37 -12.34
CA LEU A 270 9.15 -2.49 -11.95
C LEU A 270 10.41 -2.50 -12.84
N HIS A 271 11.60 -2.48 -12.24
CA HIS A 271 12.88 -2.55 -12.95
C HIS A 271 14.00 -2.95 -11.99
N GLY A 272 15.12 -3.39 -12.57
CA GLY A 272 16.32 -3.79 -11.85
C GLY A 272 16.49 -5.31 -11.76
N GLU A 273 17.70 -5.75 -11.43
CA GLU A 273 17.99 -7.18 -11.20
C GLU A 273 17.18 -7.72 -10.01
N GLY A 274 16.71 -8.97 -10.11
CA GLY A 274 15.88 -9.60 -9.07
C GLY A 274 14.41 -9.16 -9.12
N SER A 275 13.94 -8.67 -10.28
CA SER A 275 12.53 -8.32 -10.48
C SER A 275 11.64 -9.57 -10.44
N GLU A 276 12.14 -10.69 -10.96
CA GLU A 276 11.55 -12.02 -10.91
C GLU A 276 11.32 -12.48 -9.46
N ASP A 277 12.28 -12.27 -8.56
CA ASP A 277 12.15 -12.65 -7.14
C ASP A 277 11.00 -11.89 -6.46
N LEU A 278 10.82 -10.61 -6.80
CA LEU A 278 9.71 -9.80 -6.29
C LEU A 278 8.36 -10.27 -6.86
N LEU A 279 8.31 -10.58 -8.16
CA LEU A 279 7.10 -11.10 -8.81
C LEU A 279 6.73 -12.49 -8.30
N GLN A 280 7.68 -13.35 -7.95
CA GLN A 280 7.41 -14.67 -7.38
C GLN A 280 6.60 -14.56 -6.07
N VAL A 281 6.87 -13.52 -5.27
CA VAL A 281 6.19 -13.29 -3.98
C VAL A 281 4.89 -12.49 -4.17
N MET A 282 4.94 -11.42 -4.97
CA MET A 282 3.82 -10.47 -5.07
C MET A 282 2.85 -10.78 -6.21
N GLY A 283 3.29 -11.50 -7.23
CA GLY A 283 2.56 -11.79 -8.46
C GLY A 283 1.13 -12.31 -8.27
N PRO A 284 0.88 -13.25 -7.35
CA PRO A 284 -0.47 -13.77 -7.09
C PRO A 284 -1.50 -12.72 -6.63
N HIS A 285 -1.04 -11.55 -6.18
CA HIS A 285 -1.88 -10.49 -5.62
C HIS A 285 -2.04 -9.27 -6.53
N LEU A 286 -1.28 -9.21 -7.63
CA LEU A 286 -1.27 -8.05 -8.53
C LEU A 286 -2.37 -8.16 -9.60
N GLU A 287 -3.08 -7.05 -9.79
CA GLU A 287 -4.05 -6.86 -10.88
C GLU A 287 -3.51 -5.95 -11.99
N GLU A 288 -2.55 -5.06 -11.68
CA GLU A 288 -1.87 -4.23 -12.68
C GLU A 288 -0.35 -4.26 -12.49
N LEU A 289 0.36 -4.43 -13.60
CA LEU A 289 1.82 -4.45 -13.66
C LEU A 289 2.31 -3.53 -14.78
N GLU A 290 3.21 -2.62 -14.45
CA GLU A 290 3.77 -1.63 -15.36
C GLU A 290 5.29 -1.56 -15.20
N PHE A 291 5.99 -1.70 -16.33
CA PHE A 291 7.43 -1.53 -16.45
C PHE A 291 7.76 -0.16 -17.04
N PRO A 292 8.89 0.46 -16.70
CA PRO A 292 9.24 1.77 -17.24
C PRO A 292 9.75 1.64 -18.70
N TYR A 293 9.42 2.60 -19.57
CA TYR A 293 9.73 2.56 -21.00
C TYR A 293 11.23 2.43 -21.35
N ASN A 294 12.12 2.83 -20.43
CA ASN A 294 13.56 2.78 -20.60
C ASN A 294 14.18 1.45 -20.12
N TRP A 295 13.37 0.50 -19.67
CA TRP A 295 13.82 -0.80 -19.20
C TRP A 295 13.16 -1.91 -20.01
N GLU A 296 13.88 -3.02 -20.18
CA GLU A 296 13.44 -4.15 -20.99
C GLU A 296 13.34 -5.41 -20.13
N ALA A 297 12.15 -6.01 -20.14
CA ALA A 297 11.84 -7.23 -19.42
C ALA A 297 12.57 -8.42 -20.02
N GLN A 298 13.39 -9.05 -19.18
CA GLN A 298 14.08 -10.29 -19.51
C GLN A 298 13.09 -11.46 -19.53
N PRO A 299 13.40 -12.55 -20.27
CA PRO A 299 12.54 -13.74 -20.32
C PRO A 299 12.20 -14.31 -18.94
N SER A 300 13.16 -14.32 -17.99
CA SER A 300 12.94 -14.79 -16.62
C SER A 300 11.85 -14.00 -15.88
N VAL A 301 11.74 -12.70 -16.15
CA VAL A 301 10.68 -11.86 -15.57
C VAL A 301 9.35 -12.18 -16.24
N MET A 302 9.35 -12.40 -17.56
CA MET A 302 8.15 -12.75 -18.31
C MET A 302 7.62 -14.15 -17.94
N GLU A 303 8.48 -15.09 -17.52
CA GLU A 303 8.06 -16.40 -16.98
C GLU A 303 7.23 -16.25 -15.71
N GLU A 304 7.58 -15.28 -14.84
CA GLU A 304 6.76 -14.98 -13.67
C GLU A 304 5.46 -14.28 -14.07
N VAL A 305 5.50 -13.39 -15.07
CA VAL A 305 4.30 -12.71 -15.58
C VAL A 305 3.29 -13.71 -16.15
N GLU A 306 3.72 -14.70 -16.92
CA GLU A 306 2.87 -15.76 -17.49
C GLU A 306 2.03 -16.48 -16.41
N LYS A 307 2.61 -16.69 -15.22
CA LYS A 307 1.97 -17.40 -14.09
C LYS A 307 0.89 -16.56 -13.39
N MET A 308 0.81 -15.26 -13.66
CA MET A 308 -0.07 -14.32 -12.94
C MET A 308 -1.53 -14.37 -13.45
N SER A 309 -2.30 -15.35 -13.01
CA SER A 309 -3.71 -15.52 -13.43
C SER A 309 -4.65 -14.39 -13.00
N GLY A 310 -4.26 -13.58 -12.00
CA GLY A 310 -5.05 -12.44 -11.51
C GLY A 310 -4.79 -11.13 -12.25
N LEU A 311 -3.79 -11.09 -13.14
CA LEU A 311 -3.35 -9.88 -13.81
C LEU A 311 -4.38 -9.43 -14.87
N LYS A 312 -4.85 -8.19 -14.74
CA LYS A 312 -5.83 -7.58 -15.65
C LYS A 312 -5.18 -6.57 -16.60
N ARG A 313 -4.13 -5.87 -16.13
CA ARG A 313 -3.43 -4.88 -16.93
C ARG A 313 -1.93 -5.13 -16.93
N LEU A 314 -1.35 -5.16 -18.12
CA LEU A 314 0.08 -5.30 -18.33
C LEU A 314 0.59 -4.21 -19.29
N ASP A 315 1.58 -3.45 -18.86
CA ASP A 315 2.35 -2.54 -19.70
C ASP A 315 3.84 -2.91 -19.62
N VAL A 316 4.37 -3.50 -20.69
CA VAL A 316 5.71 -4.08 -20.69
C VAL A 316 6.47 -3.79 -21.98
N LYS A 317 7.77 -3.61 -21.85
CA LYS A 317 8.71 -3.61 -22.97
C LYS A 317 9.58 -4.86 -22.87
N CYS A 318 9.48 -5.75 -23.85
CA CYS A 318 10.28 -6.97 -23.90
C CYS A 318 11.64 -6.69 -24.57
N VAL A 319 12.65 -7.46 -24.17
CA VAL A 319 13.95 -7.48 -24.88
C VAL A 319 13.76 -7.98 -26.31
N GLN A 320 14.40 -7.33 -27.28
CA GLN A 320 14.34 -7.73 -28.69
C GLN A 320 15.16 -9.00 -28.95
N ASP A 321 14.80 -9.73 -30.02
CA ASP A 321 15.55 -10.87 -30.54
C ASP A 321 15.75 -12.03 -29.55
N VAL A 322 14.86 -12.14 -28.55
CA VAL A 322 14.83 -13.24 -27.58
C VAL A 322 13.41 -13.81 -27.53
N ASP A 323 13.31 -15.13 -27.38
CA ASP A 323 12.03 -15.80 -27.17
C ASP A 323 11.50 -15.49 -25.78
N HIS A 324 10.24 -15.05 -25.73
CA HIS A 324 9.52 -14.78 -24.49
C HIS A 324 8.38 -15.77 -24.33
N PRO A 325 8.02 -16.14 -23.08
CA PRO A 325 6.86 -16.97 -22.80
C PRO A 325 5.55 -16.29 -23.22
N ASP A 326 4.47 -17.07 -23.25
CA ASP A 326 3.13 -16.58 -23.54
C ASP A 326 2.64 -15.62 -22.44
N LEU A 327 1.54 -14.91 -22.74
CA LEU A 327 0.95 -13.94 -21.83
C LEU A 327 -0.27 -14.53 -21.07
N PRO A 328 -0.59 -14.01 -19.87
CA PRO A 328 -1.78 -14.44 -19.13
C PRO A 328 -3.07 -14.23 -19.93
N LEU A 329 -3.88 -15.29 -20.04
CA LEU A 329 -5.09 -15.29 -20.88
C LEU A 329 -6.22 -14.38 -20.38
N LEU A 330 -6.19 -13.97 -19.10
CA LEU A 330 -7.25 -13.19 -18.46
C LEU A 330 -7.01 -11.67 -18.49
N LEU A 331 -5.99 -11.22 -19.23
CA LEU A 331 -5.71 -9.80 -19.42
C LEU A 331 -6.89 -9.07 -20.06
N GLU A 332 -7.14 -7.88 -19.56
CA GLU A 332 -8.17 -6.95 -20.02
C GLU A 332 -7.56 -5.79 -20.81
N GLU A 333 -6.38 -5.33 -20.41
CA GLU A 333 -5.61 -4.25 -21.03
C GLU A 333 -4.15 -4.69 -21.22
N LEU A 334 -3.65 -4.62 -22.45
CA LEU A 334 -2.31 -5.05 -22.80
C LEU A 334 -1.59 -3.99 -23.63
N THR A 335 -0.48 -3.49 -23.13
CA THR A 335 0.50 -2.69 -23.87
C THR A 335 1.82 -3.46 -23.91
N VAL A 336 2.30 -3.79 -25.10
CA VAL A 336 3.57 -4.51 -25.28
C VAL A 336 4.42 -3.82 -26.34
N TYR A 337 5.66 -3.53 -25.97
CA TYR A 337 6.71 -3.16 -26.92
C TYR A 337 7.55 -4.40 -27.24
N HIS A 338 7.84 -4.61 -28.53
CA HIS A 338 8.63 -5.75 -29.02
C HIS A 338 7.99 -7.11 -28.70
N MET A 339 6.71 -7.24 -29.06
CA MET A 339 5.96 -8.49 -28.92
C MET A 339 6.46 -9.57 -29.89
N THR A 340 6.53 -10.83 -29.45
CA THR A 340 6.86 -11.97 -30.32
C THR A 340 5.65 -12.44 -31.12
N GLU A 341 5.88 -13.20 -32.20
CA GLU A 341 4.78 -13.82 -32.97
C GLU A 341 3.90 -14.72 -32.07
N ASN A 342 4.51 -15.54 -31.21
CA ASN A 342 3.79 -16.45 -30.31
C ASN A 342 2.90 -15.69 -29.32
N GLN A 343 3.42 -14.64 -28.68
CA GLN A 343 2.64 -13.79 -27.79
C GLN A 343 1.48 -13.14 -28.54
N LEU A 344 1.72 -12.67 -29.77
CA LEU A 344 0.71 -12.03 -30.59
C LEU A 344 -0.39 -13.01 -31.03
N ARG A 345 -0.05 -14.28 -31.29
CA ARG A 345 -1.04 -15.37 -31.47
C ARG A 345 -1.78 -15.69 -30.18
N CYS A 346 -1.14 -15.53 -29.02
CA CYS A 346 -1.78 -15.75 -27.73
C CYS A 346 -2.93 -14.76 -27.49
N VAL A 347 -2.84 -13.53 -28.00
CA VAL A 347 -3.90 -12.51 -27.94
C VAL A 347 -5.22 -13.00 -28.53
N GLU A 348 -5.21 -13.79 -29.60
CA GLU A 348 -6.41 -14.36 -30.23
C GLU A 348 -7.24 -15.22 -29.25
N ARG A 349 -6.60 -15.73 -28.20
CA ARG A 349 -7.18 -16.63 -27.20
C ARG A 349 -7.56 -15.89 -25.91
N MET A 350 -7.52 -14.56 -25.86
CA MET A 350 -7.80 -13.76 -24.66
C MET A 350 -9.25 -13.28 -24.60
N PRO A 351 -10.17 -13.96 -23.89
CA PRO A 351 -11.60 -13.67 -23.94
C PRO A 351 -12.00 -12.34 -23.29
N ARG A 352 -11.13 -11.73 -22.48
CA ARG A 352 -11.43 -10.52 -21.70
C ARG A 352 -10.79 -9.25 -22.27
N LEU A 353 -9.91 -9.39 -23.25
CA LEU A 353 -9.12 -8.28 -23.76
C LEU A 353 -10.04 -7.22 -24.40
N ARG A 354 -9.93 -5.99 -23.91
CA ARG A 354 -10.72 -4.83 -24.35
C ARG A 354 -9.83 -3.65 -24.78
N SER A 355 -8.53 -3.75 -24.58
CA SER A 355 -7.56 -2.76 -25.03
C SER A 355 -6.26 -3.47 -25.35
N LEU A 356 -5.76 -3.25 -26.56
CA LEU A 356 -4.51 -3.82 -27.05
C LEU A 356 -3.71 -2.71 -27.72
N GLN A 357 -2.47 -2.53 -27.29
CA GLN A 357 -1.50 -1.67 -27.92
C GLN A 357 -0.21 -2.45 -28.15
N VAL A 358 0.09 -2.74 -29.41
CA VAL A 358 1.34 -3.40 -29.81
C VAL A 358 2.22 -2.37 -30.49
N LEU A 359 3.44 -2.23 -30.00
CA LEU A 359 4.40 -1.23 -30.47
C LEU A 359 5.68 -1.92 -30.92
N ASN A 360 6.23 -1.46 -32.05
CA ASN A 360 7.48 -1.98 -32.63
C ASN A 360 7.49 -3.51 -32.80
N TYR A 361 6.40 -4.08 -33.31
CA TYR A 361 6.38 -5.47 -33.78
C TYR A 361 7.23 -5.59 -35.05
N LEU A 362 8.21 -6.48 -35.03
CA LEU A 362 9.16 -6.71 -36.13
C LEU A 362 9.01 -8.11 -36.77
N GLY A 363 8.01 -8.88 -36.35
CA GLY A 363 7.76 -10.22 -36.88
C GLY A 363 7.05 -10.22 -38.25
N PRO A 364 6.76 -11.40 -38.80
CA PRO A 364 6.06 -11.52 -40.07
C PRO A 364 4.64 -10.96 -39.98
N ASN A 365 4.08 -10.56 -41.14
CA ASN A 365 2.69 -10.14 -41.23
C ASN A 365 1.75 -11.27 -40.77
N LEU A 366 0.86 -10.96 -39.81
CA LEU A 366 -0.14 -11.89 -39.31
C LEU A 366 -1.54 -11.49 -39.79
N THR A 367 -2.34 -12.51 -40.10
CA THR A 367 -3.76 -12.35 -40.38
C THR A 367 -4.54 -12.85 -39.18
N PHE A 368 -5.33 -11.97 -38.58
CA PHE A 368 -6.22 -12.32 -37.48
C PHE A 368 -7.61 -12.67 -38.02
N PRO A 369 -8.17 -13.84 -37.66
CA PRO A 369 -9.57 -14.12 -37.93
C PRO A 369 -10.48 -13.20 -37.10
N PRO A 370 -11.75 -13.01 -37.49
CA PRO A 370 -12.72 -12.27 -36.70
C PRO A 370 -12.94 -12.90 -35.33
N SER A 371 -13.24 -12.06 -34.34
CA SER A 371 -13.32 -12.43 -32.93
C SER A 371 -14.23 -13.61 -32.69
N GLN A 372 -13.69 -14.64 -32.05
CA GLN A 372 -14.51 -15.71 -31.51
C GLN A 372 -15.30 -15.26 -30.26
N HIS A 373 -14.93 -14.10 -29.70
CA HIS A 373 -15.46 -13.59 -28.42
C HIS A 373 -16.25 -12.27 -28.56
N GLY A 374 -16.42 -11.76 -29.78
CA GLY A 374 -17.17 -10.53 -30.06
C GLY A 374 -16.52 -9.24 -29.52
N ARG A 375 -15.18 -9.22 -29.36
CA ARG A 375 -14.39 -8.09 -28.82
C ARG A 375 -13.18 -7.77 -29.72
N LEU A 376 -12.20 -7.02 -29.19
CA LEU A 376 -10.98 -6.61 -29.89
C LEU A 376 -10.20 -7.86 -30.31
N LEU A 377 -10.20 -8.08 -31.63
CA LEU A 377 -9.79 -9.28 -32.35
C LEU A 377 -10.79 -10.40 -32.32
#